data_AF-A0A3D5EIB9-F1
#
_entry.id   AF-A0A3D5EIB9-F1
#
_cell.length_a   1.000
_cell.length_b   1.000
_cell.length_c   1.000
_cell.angle_alpha   90.00
_cell.angle_beta   90.00
_cell.angle_gamma   90.00
#
_symmetry.space_group_name_H-M   'P 1'
#
loop_
_entity.id
_entity.type
_entity.pdbx_description
1 polymer ?
#
loop_
_entity_poly.entity_id
_entity_poly.type
_entity_poly.pdbx_seq_one_letter_code
_entity_poly.pdbx_strand_id
1 'polypeptide(L)'
;MLRLGLRTKFIFLSCFLFLLPWLGYEYVWEMEKFLRQGQEKTLVGTTRALATALHERPALFDSQTNFLDQVVKGRDLYAYNLNNPIQLDGKLSEWQPYQSLFWHYDKRYLQGLSKDHQPSDLSFDHMVGKYENYLYAAFKVTDSSLVYRAKNVLSFTRNDHLQIMLKTPEGEFKSYVVAARQDGWVNAFDATTQEPVTKIQGYFKSTDTGYNIELRFPLSMLGNKLGFAIEDWDEDKVEP
;
A
#
# COMPACT_ATOMS: atom_id res chain seq x y z
N MET A 1 22.61 -36.40 86.92
CA MET A 1 22.86 -36.53 85.47
C MET A 1 21.95 -37.63 84.93
N LEU A 2 20.84 -37.28 84.26
CA LEU A 2 19.90 -38.29 83.74
C LEU A 2 20.63 -39.17 82.69
N ARG A 3 20.84 -40.46 82.98
CA ARG A 3 21.34 -41.42 81.98
C ARG A 3 20.17 -41.86 81.11
N LEU A 4 20.06 -41.27 79.91
CA LEU A 4 19.10 -41.68 78.89
C LEU A 4 19.34 -43.14 78.47
N GLY A 5 18.30 -43.96 78.60
CA GLY A 5 18.29 -45.35 78.13
C GLY A 5 18.40 -45.44 76.60
N LEU A 6 18.95 -46.55 76.11
CA LEU A 6 19.22 -46.76 74.68
C LEU A 6 17.96 -46.61 73.80
N ARG A 7 16.78 -47.02 74.30
CA ARG A 7 15.49 -46.91 73.61
C ARG A 7 15.11 -45.45 73.32
N THR A 8 15.30 -44.56 74.29
CA THR A 8 14.98 -43.14 74.14
C THR A 8 15.90 -42.46 73.12
N LYS A 9 17.18 -42.84 73.08
CA LYS A 9 18.13 -42.36 72.07
C LYS A 9 17.75 -42.80 70.65
N PHE A 10 17.28 -44.03 70.49
CA PHE A 10 16.80 -44.55 69.21
C PHE A 10 15.54 -43.85 68.70
N ILE A 11 14.59 -43.56 69.59
CA ILE A 11 13.37 -42.81 69.25
C ILE A 11 13.74 -41.40 68.79
N PHE A 12 14.65 -40.71 69.49
CA PHE A 12 15.11 -39.38 69.10
C PHE A 12 15.79 -39.39 67.73
N LEU A 13 16.68 -40.35 67.48
CA LEU A 13 17.37 -40.48 66.20
C LEU A 13 16.37 -40.76 65.06
N SER A 14 15.38 -41.61 65.31
CA SER A 14 14.35 -41.96 64.32
C SER A 14 13.43 -40.77 64.01
N CYS A 15 13.00 -40.01 65.03
CA CYS A 15 12.23 -38.78 64.84
C CYS A 15 13.03 -37.73 64.07
N PHE A 16 14.33 -37.59 64.36
CA PHE A 16 15.21 -36.68 63.63
C PHE A 16 15.36 -37.10 62.16
N LEU A 17 15.58 -38.39 61.90
CA LEU A 17 15.63 -38.93 60.53
C LEU A 17 14.31 -38.74 59.77
N PHE A 18 13.16 -38.80 60.46
CA PHE A 18 11.85 -38.59 59.84
C PHE A 18 11.54 -37.12 59.55
N LEU A 19 12.16 -36.18 60.27
CA LEU A 19 12.05 -34.74 59.98
C LEU A 19 12.71 -34.36 58.65
N LEU A 20 13.75 -35.08 58.23
CA LEU A 20 14.48 -34.80 56.99
C LEU A 20 13.60 -34.91 55.72
N PRO A 21 12.87 -36.02 55.45
CA PRO A 21 11.99 -36.10 54.30
C PRO A 21 10.83 -35.10 54.36
N TRP A 22 10.33 -34.79 55.55
CA TRP A 22 9.28 -33.77 55.73
C TRP A 22 9.77 -32.38 55.33
N LEU A 23 10.94 -31.97 55.84
CA LEU A 23 11.57 -30.69 55.47
C LEU A 23 11.95 -30.64 53.99
N GLY A 24 12.42 -31.75 53.43
CA GLY A 24 12.73 -31.86 52.01
C GLY A 24 11.49 -31.64 51.13
N TYR A 25 10.35 -32.22 51.52
CA TYR A 25 9.09 -32.03 50.81
C TYR A 25 8.61 -30.57 50.84
N GLU A 26 8.57 -29.95 52.03
CA GLU A 26 8.19 -28.54 52.17
C GLU A 26 9.11 -27.60 51.38
N TYR A 27 10.42 -27.86 51.40
CA TYR A 27 11.38 -27.08 50.64
C TYR A 27 11.11 -27.15 49.13
N VAL A 28 10.90 -28.35 48.58
CA VAL A 28 10.61 -28.54 47.15
C VAL A 28 9.30 -27.86 46.77
N TRP A 29 8.28 -27.98 47.63
CA TRP A 29 6.97 -27.37 47.42
C TRP A 29 7.03 -25.84 47.36
N GLU A 30 7.68 -25.20 48.33
CA GLU A 30 7.82 -23.73 48.32
C GLU A 30 8.71 -23.25 47.17
N MET A 31 9.75 -24.02 46.80
CA MET A 31 10.57 -23.71 45.63
C MET A 31 9.76 -23.74 44.33
N GLU A 32 8.94 -24.77 44.12
CA GLU A 32 8.07 -24.87 42.94
C GLU A 32 7.12 -23.68 42.86
N LYS A 33 6.47 -23.34 43.98
CA LYS A 33 5.53 -22.23 44.07
C LYS A 33 6.21 -20.90 43.76
N PHE A 34 7.40 -20.66 44.31
CA PHE A 34 8.18 -19.45 44.05
C PHE A 34 8.57 -19.34 42.57
N LEU A 35 9.10 -20.42 41.99
CA LEU A 35 9.49 -20.45 40.57
C LEU A 35 8.29 -20.22 39.66
N ARG A 36 7.15 -20.89 39.92
CA ARG A 36 5.93 -20.73 39.14
C ARG A 36 5.41 -19.29 39.18
N GLN A 37 5.40 -18.66 40.37
CA GLN A 37 5.01 -17.26 40.50
C GLN A 37 5.99 -16.30 39.80
N GLY A 38 7.29 -16.59 39.82
CA GLY A 38 8.30 -15.82 39.09
C GLY A 38 8.09 -15.88 37.58
N GLN A 39 7.80 -17.08 37.04
CA GLN A 39 7.48 -17.28 35.63
C GLN A 39 6.20 -16.56 35.22
N GLU A 40 5.13 -16.67 36.02
CA GLU A 40 3.85 -16.00 35.75
C GLU A 40 4.02 -14.48 35.70
N LYS A 41 4.72 -13.88 36.68
CA LYS A 41 4.99 -12.44 36.67
C LYS A 41 5.79 -11.99 35.47
N THR A 42 6.78 -12.78 35.05
CA THR A 42 7.59 -12.48 33.86
C THR A 42 6.75 -12.54 32.59
N LEU A 43 5.89 -13.55 32.46
CA LEU A 43 4.98 -13.69 31.31
C LEU A 43 3.99 -12.53 31.23
N VAL A 44 3.38 -12.16 32.36
CA VAL A 44 2.45 -11.02 32.41
C VAL A 44 3.16 -9.72 32.11
N GLY A 45 4.38 -9.52 32.64
CA GLY A 45 5.19 -8.33 32.39
C GLY A 45 5.58 -8.18 30.91
N THR A 46 6.06 -9.25 30.29
CA THR A 46 6.41 -9.27 28.86
C THR A 46 5.21 -9.05 27.96
N THR A 47 4.08 -9.72 28.26
CA THR A 47 2.83 -9.53 27.51
C THR A 47 2.33 -8.09 27.62
N ARG A 48 2.38 -7.49 28.81
CA ARG A 48 1.98 -6.09 29.01
C ARG A 48 2.90 -5.13 28.26
N ALA A 49 4.22 -5.33 28.31
CA ALA A 49 5.17 -4.52 27.57
C ALA A 49 4.93 -4.58 26.05
N LEU A 50 4.67 -5.79 25.51
CA LEU A 50 4.34 -5.97 24.10
C LEU A 50 3.02 -5.27 23.74
N ALA A 51 1.99 -5.44 24.58
CA ALA A 51 0.69 -4.80 24.37
C ALA A 51 0.80 -3.26 24.38
N THR A 52 1.57 -2.69 25.31
CA THR A 52 1.84 -1.25 25.35
C THR A 52 2.60 -0.80 24.10
N ALA A 53 3.67 -1.50 23.71
CA ALA A 53 4.46 -1.14 22.53
C ALA A 53 3.64 -1.19 21.22
N LEU A 54 2.70 -2.13 21.09
CA LEU A 54 1.77 -2.21 19.96
C LEU A 54 0.70 -1.11 20.03
N HIS A 55 0.15 -0.85 21.23
CA HIS A 55 -0.88 0.17 21.45
C HIS A 55 -0.39 1.58 21.13
N GLU A 56 0.89 1.87 21.41
CA GLU A 56 1.54 3.14 21.07
C GLU A 56 1.80 3.32 19.56
N ARG A 57 1.50 2.32 18.73
CA ARG A 57 1.69 2.36 17.26
C ARG A 57 0.38 2.10 16.51
N PRO A 58 -0.66 2.95 16.67
CA PRO A 58 -1.97 2.75 16.03
C PRO A 58 -1.89 2.74 14.50
N ALA A 59 -0.89 3.39 13.91
CA ALA A 59 -0.65 3.39 12.46
C ALA A 59 -0.34 1.99 11.87
N LEU A 60 0.11 1.02 12.69
CA LEU A 60 0.28 -0.37 12.25
C LEU A 60 -1.06 -1.10 12.04
N PHE A 61 -2.14 -0.56 12.59
CA PHE A 61 -3.49 -1.13 12.57
C PHE A 61 -4.48 -0.25 11.80
N ASP A 62 -3.99 0.73 11.03
CA ASP A 62 -4.86 1.57 10.23
C ASP A 62 -5.53 0.73 9.14
N SER A 63 -6.86 0.58 9.25
CA SER A 63 -7.68 -0.18 8.30
C SER A 63 -7.61 0.34 6.86
N GLN A 64 -7.11 1.56 6.64
CA GLN A 64 -6.83 2.11 5.31
C GLN A 64 -5.51 1.58 4.72
N THR A 65 -4.60 1.10 5.56
CA THR A 65 -3.38 0.37 5.17
C THR A 65 -3.57 -1.15 5.15
N ASN A 66 -4.81 -1.65 5.29
CA ASN A 66 -5.12 -3.08 5.24
C ASN A 66 -4.43 -3.70 4.03
N PHE A 67 -3.36 -4.41 4.36
CA PHE A 67 -2.47 -5.07 3.45
C PHE A 67 -3.35 -5.97 2.60
N LEU A 68 -3.35 -5.71 1.29
CA LEU A 68 -3.73 -6.74 0.35
C LEU A 68 -2.90 -7.96 0.73
N ASP A 69 -3.54 -9.08 1.10
CA ASP A 69 -2.86 -10.30 1.55
C ASP A 69 -1.72 -10.69 0.60
N GLN A 70 -1.84 -10.31 -0.68
CA GLN A 70 -0.75 -10.21 -1.65
C GLN A 70 -0.97 -8.97 -2.54
N VAL A 71 0.02 -8.06 -2.58
CA VAL A 71 0.10 -7.02 -3.60
C VAL A 71 0.44 -7.69 -4.94
N VAL A 72 -0.53 -7.75 -5.85
CA VAL A 72 -0.32 -8.33 -7.18
C VAL A 72 0.20 -7.24 -8.11
N LYS A 73 1.48 -7.33 -8.48
CA LYS A 73 2.10 -6.39 -9.41
C LYS A 73 1.30 -6.31 -10.72
N GLY A 74 1.09 -5.09 -11.20
CA GLY A 74 0.29 -4.79 -12.40
C GLY A 74 -1.22 -4.71 -12.18
N ARG A 75 -1.74 -5.19 -11.04
CA ARG A 75 -3.14 -4.97 -10.66
C ARG A 75 -3.25 -3.94 -9.54
N ASP A 76 -2.40 -4.07 -8.53
CA ASP A 76 -2.45 -3.26 -7.32
C ASP A 76 -1.38 -2.16 -7.40
N LEU A 77 -1.81 -0.90 -7.23
CA LEU A 77 -0.91 0.25 -7.27
C LEU A 77 -0.26 0.48 -5.91
N TYR A 78 1.06 0.63 -5.89
CA TYR A 78 1.81 0.98 -4.69
C TYR A 78 2.48 2.34 -4.86
N ALA A 79 2.17 3.30 -4.00
CA ALA A 79 2.73 4.63 -4.01
C ALA A 79 4.04 4.70 -3.20
N TYR A 80 5.18 4.65 -3.88
CA TYR A 80 6.50 4.73 -3.26
C TYR A 80 6.81 6.14 -2.74
N ASN A 81 7.55 6.25 -1.64
CA ASN A 81 8.04 7.55 -1.17
C ASN A 81 9.08 8.10 -2.16
N LEU A 82 8.81 9.28 -2.71
CA LEU A 82 9.75 10.04 -3.51
C LEU A 82 10.62 10.90 -2.59
N ASN A 83 11.85 11.18 -3.03
CA ASN A 83 12.81 11.98 -2.26
C ASN A 83 12.62 13.49 -2.45
N ASN A 84 12.06 13.88 -3.60
CA ASN A 84 11.85 15.27 -4.01
C ASN A 84 10.47 15.38 -4.70
N PRO A 85 9.87 16.59 -4.76
CA PRO A 85 8.69 16.80 -5.57
C PRO A 85 8.99 16.60 -7.06
N ILE A 86 8.02 16.08 -7.81
CA ILE A 86 8.10 15.98 -9.27
C ILE A 86 7.68 17.30 -9.88
N GLN A 87 8.50 17.85 -10.78
CA GLN A 87 8.10 18.95 -11.63
C GLN A 87 7.24 18.40 -12.78
N LEU A 88 6.00 18.89 -12.89
CA LEU A 88 5.11 18.48 -13.98
C LEU A 88 5.51 19.22 -15.28
N ASP A 89 6.29 18.57 -16.13
CA ASP A 89 6.75 19.13 -17.42
C ASP A 89 6.84 18.10 -18.58
N GLY A 90 6.46 16.85 -18.30
CA GLY A 90 6.40 15.74 -19.25
C GLY A 90 7.76 15.14 -19.63
N LYS A 91 8.89 15.54 -19.01
CA LYS A 91 10.24 15.06 -19.39
C LYS A 91 10.72 13.83 -18.62
N LEU A 92 9.99 13.37 -17.61
CA LEU A 92 10.26 12.16 -16.82
C LEU A 92 11.68 12.05 -16.22
N SER A 93 12.49 13.11 -16.21
CA SER A 93 13.88 13.10 -15.72
C SER A 93 13.97 12.79 -14.23
N GLU A 94 13.05 13.35 -13.46
CA GLU A 94 12.91 13.21 -12.01
C GLU A 94 12.52 11.78 -11.61
N TRP A 95 11.99 11.01 -12.55
CA TRP A 95 11.58 9.62 -12.36
C TRP A 95 12.71 8.62 -12.63
N GLN A 96 13.82 9.04 -13.25
CA GLN A 96 14.96 8.17 -13.58
C GLN A 96 15.47 7.33 -12.40
N PRO A 97 15.63 7.87 -11.16
CA PRO A 97 16.07 7.07 -10.01
C PRO A 97 15.12 5.92 -9.66
N TYR A 98 13.88 5.96 -10.15
CA TYR A 98 12.81 5.04 -9.84
C TYR A 98 12.42 4.14 -11.03
N GLN A 99 13.20 4.13 -12.10
CA GLN A 99 12.87 3.41 -13.33
C GLN A 99 12.52 1.93 -13.08
N SER A 100 13.22 1.28 -12.15
CA SER A 100 12.98 -0.14 -11.81
C SER A 100 11.62 -0.41 -11.14
N LEU A 101 10.91 0.65 -10.74
CA LEU A 101 9.58 0.60 -10.11
C LEU A 101 8.46 0.83 -11.11
N PHE A 102 8.76 1.24 -12.35
CA PHE A 102 7.76 1.31 -13.41
C PHE A 102 7.26 -0.08 -13.75
N TRP A 103 5.95 -0.17 -13.94
CA TRP A 103 5.30 -1.37 -14.43
C TRP A 103 4.89 -1.18 -15.89
N HIS A 104 5.18 -2.19 -16.71
CA HIS A 104 4.82 -2.22 -18.12
C HIS A 104 3.44 -2.85 -18.33
N TYR A 105 2.52 -2.08 -18.89
CA TYR A 105 1.18 -2.50 -19.29
C TYR A 105 1.15 -2.72 -20.80
N ASP A 106 0.85 -3.95 -21.19
CA ASP A 106 0.76 -4.41 -22.59
C ASP A 106 -0.58 -5.11 -22.84
N LYS A 107 -0.66 -5.89 -23.93
CA LYS A 107 -1.84 -6.68 -24.32
C LYS A 107 -2.47 -7.54 -23.22
N ARG A 108 -1.71 -7.94 -22.19
CA ARG A 108 -2.23 -8.73 -21.05
C ARG A 108 -3.24 -7.96 -20.21
N TYR A 109 -3.27 -6.63 -20.32
CA TYR A 109 -4.10 -5.73 -19.52
C TYR A 109 -5.19 -5.03 -20.34
N LEU A 110 -5.31 -5.32 -21.64
CA LEU A 110 -6.34 -4.74 -22.49
C LEU A 110 -7.72 -5.28 -22.12
N GLN A 111 -8.69 -4.37 -22.03
CA GLN A 111 -10.10 -4.71 -21.90
C GLN A 111 -10.76 -4.60 -23.28
N GLY A 112 -10.71 -5.69 -24.05
CA GLY A 112 -11.25 -5.74 -25.41
C GLY A 112 -10.68 -6.91 -26.21
N LEU A 113 -11.37 -7.32 -27.27
CA LEU A 113 -10.95 -8.42 -28.14
C LEU A 113 -10.13 -7.88 -29.32
N SER A 114 -8.83 -7.67 -29.15
CA SER A 114 -7.89 -7.58 -30.28
C SER A 114 -6.89 -8.73 -30.19
N LYS A 115 -7.09 -9.77 -31.01
CA LYS A 115 -6.18 -10.92 -31.07
C LYS A 115 -4.82 -10.58 -31.69
N ASP A 116 -4.76 -9.47 -32.44
CA ASP A 116 -3.59 -9.07 -33.23
C ASP A 116 -2.85 -7.84 -32.67
N HIS A 117 -3.17 -7.41 -31.43
CA HIS A 117 -2.55 -6.26 -30.77
C HIS A 117 -1.02 -6.35 -30.76
N GLN A 118 -0.37 -5.35 -31.37
CA GLN A 118 1.07 -5.17 -31.33
C GLN A 118 1.44 -4.21 -30.18
N PRO A 119 2.64 -4.36 -29.57
CA PRO A 119 3.11 -3.43 -28.54
C PRO A 119 3.19 -1.96 -28.98
N SER A 120 3.30 -1.72 -30.30
CA SER A 120 3.29 -0.39 -30.91
C SER A 120 1.91 0.25 -30.97
N ASP A 121 0.83 -0.55 -30.88
CA ASP A 121 -0.53 -0.05 -31.00
C ASP A 121 -0.90 0.73 -29.73
N LEU A 122 -0.84 0.04 -28.58
CA LEU A 122 -0.95 0.68 -27.27
C LEU A 122 -0.19 -0.12 -26.21
N SER A 123 0.74 0.54 -25.53
CA SER A 123 1.31 0.06 -24.28
C SER A 123 1.75 1.25 -23.43
N PHE A 124 1.93 1.06 -22.13
CA PHE A 124 2.44 2.16 -21.31
C PHE A 124 3.25 1.65 -20.12
N ASP A 125 4.29 2.40 -19.78
CA ASP A 125 4.98 2.26 -18.50
C ASP A 125 4.36 3.23 -17.50
N HIS A 126 4.01 2.73 -16.31
CA HIS A 126 3.37 3.52 -15.28
C HIS A 126 4.04 3.36 -13.91
N MET A 127 4.11 4.45 -13.17
CA MET A 127 4.54 4.48 -11.78
C MET A 127 3.71 5.49 -10.98
N VAL A 128 3.48 5.15 -9.71
CA VAL A 128 2.92 6.06 -8.72
C VAL A 128 3.96 6.31 -7.62
N GLY A 129 4.10 7.57 -7.22
CA GLY A 129 4.91 8.00 -6.09
C GLY A 129 4.12 8.94 -5.17
N LYS A 130 4.62 9.12 -3.95
CA LYS A 130 4.10 10.11 -3.00
C LYS A 130 5.22 10.97 -2.45
N TYR A 131 4.95 12.25 -2.34
CA TYR A 131 5.83 13.23 -1.69
C TYR A 131 4.96 14.17 -0.86
N GLU A 132 5.24 14.27 0.44
CA GLU A 132 4.40 14.98 1.41
C GLU A 132 2.91 14.60 1.29
N ASN A 133 2.04 15.56 0.98
CA ASN A 133 0.59 15.39 0.94
C ASN A 133 0.06 15.09 -0.47
N TYR A 134 0.93 14.81 -1.43
CA TYR A 134 0.55 14.62 -2.84
C TYR A 134 0.94 13.25 -3.36
N LEU A 135 0.05 12.69 -4.17
CA LEU A 135 0.33 11.60 -5.07
C LEU A 135 0.82 12.16 -6.40
N TYR A 136 1.83 11.52 -6.96
CA TYR A 136 2.32 11.76 -8.31
C TYR A 136 2.16 10.49 -9.12
N ALA A 137 1.79 10.62 -10.39
CA ALA A 137 1.71 9.50 -11.32
C ALA A 137 2.38 9.88 -12.64
N ALA A 138 3.17 8.95 -13.18
CA ALA A 138 3.76 9.08 -14.50
C ALA A 138 3.21 7.99 -15.41
N PHE A 139 2.98 8.36 -16.66
CA PHE A 139 2.57 7.48 -17.74
C PHE A 139 3.48 7.79 -18.92
N LYS A 140 4.23 6.80 -19.37
CA LYS A 140 4.98 6.83 -20.63
C LYS A 140 4.24 5.93 -21.61
N VAL A 141 3.39 6.53 -22.43
CA VAL A 141 2.51 5.82 -23.35
C VAL A 141 3.22 5.67 -24.69
N THR A 142 3.25 4.44 -25.18
CA THR A 142 3.60 4.10 -26.56
C THR A 142 2.30 3.90 -27.33
N ASP A 143 2.13 4.70 -28.37
CA ASP A 143 0.93 4.78 -29.17
C ASP A 143 1.31 5.22 -30.59
N SER A 144 0.75 4.54 -31.59
CA SER A 144 1.02 4.79 -32.99
C SER A 144 0.27 6.01 -33.56
N SER A 145 -0.83 6.44 -32.93
CA SER A 145 -1.70 7.50 -33.45
C SER A 145 -2.32 8.36 -32.35
N LEU A 146 -1.57 9.36 -31.87
CA LEU A 146 -2.09 10.31 -30.90
C LEU A 146 -3.20 11.22 -31.47
N VAL A 147 -4.41 11.11 -30.92
CA VAL A 147 -5.59 11.94 -31.19
C VAL A 147 -5.93 12.84 -30.00
N TYR A 148 -5.72 14.14 -30.17
CA TYR A 148 -6.11 15.14 -29.16
C TYR A 148 -7.62 15.37 -29.09
N ARG A 149 -8.10 15.75 -27.90
CA ARG A 149 -9.48 16.23 -27.71
C ARG A 149 -9.76 17.49 -28.55
N ALA A 150 -10.87 17.48 -29.27
CA ALA A 150 -11.32 18.64 -30.04
C ALA A 150 -11.65 19.86 -29.14
N LYS A 151 -11.35 21.07 -29.64
CA LYS A 151 -11.48 22.33 -28.87
C LYS A 151 -12.93 22.67 -28.46
N ASN A 152 -13.91 22.28 -29.26
CA ASN A 152 -15.32 22.68 -29.11
C ASN A 152 -16.26 21.50 -28.77
N VAL A 153 -15.70 20.39 -28.31
CA VAL A 153 -16.48 19.19 -27.95
C VAL A 153 -16.47 19.01 -26.43
N LEU A 154 -17.67 18.92 -25.84
CA LEU A 154 -17.84 18.62 -24.42
C LEU A 154 -17.54 17.15 -24.12
N SER A 155 -17.83 16.25 -25.08
CA SER A 155 -17.49 14.84 -24.95
C SER A 155 -16.00 14.61 -24.64
N PHE A 156 -15.75 13.61 -23.81
CA PHE A 156 -14.42 13.04 -23.56
C PHE A 156 -14.17 11.79 -24.42
N THR A 157 -15.11 11.41 -25.27
CA THR A 157 -14.94 10.30 -26.22
C THR A 157 -14.19 10.75 -27.47
N ARG A 158 -13.69 9.79 -28.26
CA ARG A 158 -13.02 10.02 -29.55
C ARG A 158 -11.72 10.83 -29.48
N ASN A 159 -10.90 10.50 -28.49
CA ASN A 159 -9.55 11.04 -28.30
C ASN A 159 -8.82 10.13 -27.31
N ASP A 160 -7.49 10.21 -27.33
CA ASP A 160 -6.69 9.51 -26.34
C ASP A 160 -6.74 10.25 -25.02
N HIS A 161 -7.11 9.51 -23.98
CA HIS A 161 -7.28 10.09 -22.67
C HIS A 161 -6.97 9.11 -21.56
N LEU A 162 -6.64 9.71 -20.42
CA LEU A 162 -6.41 8.98 -19.18
C LEU A 162 -7.67 9.04 -18.33
N GLN A 163 -8.15 7.87 -17.90
CA GLN A 163 -9.16 7.73 -16.87
C GLN A 163 -8.51 7.51 -15.51
N ILE A 164 -9.10 8.12 -14.48
CA ILE A 164 -8.68 7.99 -13.09
C ILE A 164 -9.91 7.57 -12.30
N MET A 165 -9.89 6.40 -11.68
CA MET A 165 -10.96 5.93 -10.80
C MET A 165 -10.44 5.81 -9.39
N LEU A 166 -11.14 6.39 -8.42
CA LEU A 166 -10.76 6.30 -7.02
C LEU A 166 -11.98 6.16 -6.11
N LYS A 167 -11.72 5.65 -4.91
CA LYS A 167 -12.68 5.71 -3.80
C LYS A 167 -12.23 6.81 -2.85
N THR A 168 -13.12 7.73 -2.47
CA THR A 168 -12.80 8.80 -1.50
C THR A 168 -12.67 8.24 -0.08
N PRO A 169 -12.12 9.01 0.89
CA PRO A 169 -12.09 8.60 2.29
C PRO A 169 -13.48 8.28 2.88
N GLU A 170 -14.52 8.98 2.42
CA GLU A 170 -15.93 8.76 2.79
C GLU A 170 -16.53 7.51 2.14
N GLY A 171 -15.81 6.94 1.16
CA GLY A 171 -16.15 5.71 0.49
C GLY A 171 -16.95 5.87 -0.81
N GLU A 172 -17.10 7.09 -1.31
CA GLU A 172 -17.72 7.34 -2.62
C GLU A 172 -16.80 6.93 -3.76
N PHE A 173 -17.36 6.35 -4.82
CA PHE A 173 -16.61 6.10 -6.06
C PHE A 173 -16.64 7.36 -6.93
N LYS A 174 -15.47 7.81 -7.38
CA LYS A 174 -15.31 8.93 -8.31
C LYS A 174 -14.50 8.48 -9.52
N SER A 175 -14.87 9.02 -10.67
CA SER A 175 -14.16 8.82 -11.93
C SER A 175 -13.85 10.17 -12.55
N TYR A 176 -12.62 10.33 -13.03
CA TYR A 176 -12.14 11.54 -13.66
C TYR A 176 -11.48 11.22 -14.99
N VAL A 177 -11.49 12.19 -15.89
CA VAL A 177 -10.87 12.08 -17.22
C VAL A 177 -9.87 13.21 -17.41
N VAL A 178 -8.68 12.88 -17.90
CA VAL A 178 -7.66 13.82 -18.36
C VAL A 178 -7.53 13.65 -19.88
N ALA A 179 -8.05 14.62 -20.62
CA ALA A 179 -8.09 14.61 -22.08
C ALA A 179 -7.41 15.88 -22.62
N ALA A 180 -6.24 15.73 -23.23
CA ALA A 180 -5.42 16.84 -23.68
C ALA A 180 -5.94 17.41 -25.01
N ARG A 181 -5.88 18.75 -25.17
CA ARG A 181 -6.19 19.43 -26.44
C ARG A 181 -4.95 19.78 -27.26
N GLN A 182 -3.78 19.74 -26.61
CA GLN A 182 -2.45 20.04 -27.11
C GLN A 182 -1.45 19.73 -25.98
N ASP A 183 -0.16 19.76 -26.29
CA ASP A 183 0.91 19.73 -25.29
C ASP A 183 0.81 20.87 -24.27
N GLY A 184 1.11 20.55 -23.02
CA GLY A 184 1.13 21.50 -21.91
C GLY A 184 0.29 21.08 -20.71
N TRP A 185 -0.15 22.09 -19.95
CA TRP A 185 -0.97 21.88 -18.75
C TRP A 185 -2.34 21.31 -19.10
N VAL A 186 -2.71 20.26 -18.36
CA VAL A 186 -4.02 19.62 -18.43
C VAL A 186 -4.64 19.56 -17.03
N ASN A 187 -5.97 19.62 -16.97
CA ASN A 187 -6.74 19.39 -15.75
C ASN A 187 -7.60 18.14 -15.95
N ALA A 188 -7.92 17.47 -14.86
CA ALA A 188 -8.95 16.44 -14.90
C ALA A 188 -10.35 17.07 -14.94
N PHE A 189 -11.30 16.30 -15.42
CA PHE A 189 -12.73 16.60 -15.38
C PHE A 189 -13.46 15.45 -14.69
N ASP A 190 -14.52 15.74 -13.95
CA ASP A 190 -15.41 14.70 -13.44
C ASP A 190 -16.07 13.97 -14.62
N ALA A 191 -15.96 12.64 -14.65
CA ALA A 191 -16.46 11.85 -15.77
C ALA A 191 -18.00 11.91 -15.90
N THR A 192 -18.71 12.23 -14.82
CA THR A 192 -20.18 12.31 -14.78
C THR A 192 -20.66 13.72 -15.06
N THR A 193 -20.18 14.70 -14.30
CA THR A 193 -20.66 16.10 -14.43
C THR A 193 -19.95 16.89 -15.52
N GLN A 194 -18.79 16.40 -15.99
CA GLN A 194 -17.90 17.06 -16.96
C GLN A 194 -17.32 18.38 -16.45
N GLU A 195 -17.43 18.65 -15.15
CA GLU A 195 -16.88 19.84 -14.53
C GLU A 195 -15.36 19.70 -14.31
N PRO A 196 -14.57 20.78 -14.50
CA PRO A 196 -13.14 20.74 -14.27
C PRO A 196 -12.79 20.56 -12.79
N VAL A 197 -11.83 19.68 -12.52
CA VAL A 197 -11.33 19.36 -11.17
C VAL A 197 -9.91 19.90 -11.02
N THR A 198 -9.78 21.08 -10.45
CA THR A 198 -8.49 21.79 -10.32
C THR A 198 -7.52 21.14 -9.32
N LYS A 199 -8.01 20.25 -8.46
CA LYS A 199 -7.18 19.49 -7.51
C LYS A 199 -6.34 18.41 -8.19
N ILE A 200 -6.73 17.96 -9.39
CA ILE A 200 -5.99 16.99 -10.19
C ILE A 200 -5.36 17.74 -11.35
N GLN A 201 -4.06 17.98 -11.23
CA GLN A 201 -3.28 18.73 -12.20
C GLN A 201 -2.39 17.76 -12.97
N GLY A 202 -2.14 18.07 -14.24
CA GLY A 202 -1.21 17.30 -15.03
C GLY A 202 -0.49 18.11 -16.10
N TYR A 203 0.51 17.47 -16.67
CA TYR A 203 1.21 17.94 -17.84
C TYR A 203 1.21 16.83 -18.89
N PHE A 204 0.76 17.17 -20.09
CA PHE A 204 0.75 16.29 -21.24
C PHE A 204 1.85 16.70 -22.21
N LYS A 205 2.58 15.73 -22.74
CA LYS A 205 3.64 15.99 -23.71
C LYS A 205 3.75 14.87 -24.73
N SER A 206 3.54 15.19 -25.99
CA SER A 206 3.81 14.30 -27.12
C SER A 206 5.30 13.92 -27.21
N THR A 207 5.55 12.74 -27.75
CA THR A 207 6.87 12.16 -27.98
C THR A 207 6.90 11.51 -29.35
N ASP A 208 8.09 11.12 -29.83
CA ASP A 208 8.24 10.46 -31.13
C ASP A 208 7.54 9.09 -31.22
N THR A 209 7.17 8.49 -30.08
CA THR A 209 6.59 7.14 -29.99
C THR A 209 5.22 7.09 -29.30
N GLY A 210 4.59 8.24 -29.04
CA GLY A 210 3.37 8.33 -28.24
C GLY A 210 3.37 9.60 -27.39
N TYR A 211 3.18 9.49 -26.07
CA TYR A 211 3.13 10.65 -25.18
C TYR A 211 3.41 10.34 -23.72
N ASN A 212 3.77 11.37 -22.96
CA ASN A 212 3.91 11.33 -21.52
C ASN A 212 2.78 12.10 -20.84
N ILE A 213 2.29 11.55 -19.73
CA ILE A 213 1.41 12.26 -18.80
C ILE A 213 2.05 12.21 -17.41
N GLU A 214 2.19 13.37 -16.79
CA GLU A 214 2.51 13.47 -15.36
C GLU A 214 1.31 14.08 -14.64
N LEU A 215 0.90 13.48 -13.53
CA LEU A 215 -0.19 13.95 -12.70
C LEU A 215 0.26 14.25 -11.27
N ARG A 216 -0.43 15.19 -10.63
CA ARG A 216 -0.38 15.45 -9.19
C ARG A 216 -1.79 15.67 -8.65
N PHE A 217 -2.11 15.01 -7.54
CA PHE A 217 -3.31 15.31 -6.76
C PHE A 217 -3.14 15.02 -5.26
N PRO A 218 -3.90 15.70 -4.38
CA PRO A 218 -3.79 15.52 -2.94
C PRO A 218 -4.13 14.09 -2.49
N LEU A 219 -3.33 13.54 -1.59
CA LEU A 219 -3.60 12.25 -0.94
C LEU A 219 -4.92 12.27 -0.14
N SER A 220 -5.37 13.44 0.32
CA SER A 220 -6.66 13.59 1.00
C SER A 220 -7.88 13.29 0.13
N MET A 221 -7.71 13.19 -1.20
CA MET A 221 -8.78 12.72 -2.10
C MET A 221 -8.90 11.20 -2.13
N LEU A 222 -7.87 10.48 -1.66
CA LEU A 222 -7.75 9.05 -1.84
C LEU A 222 -8.12 8.29 -0.56
N GLY A 223 -9.09 7.39 -0.69
CA GLY A 223 -9.39 6.34 0.29
C GLY A 223 -8.53 5.11 0.02
N ASN A 224 -9.16 3.95 -0.20
CA ASN A 224 -8.46 2.66 -0.31
C ASN A 224 -8.46 2.03 -1.72
N LYS A 225 -8.92 2.75 -2.75
CA LYS A 225 -8.90 2.27 -4.14
C LYS A 225 -8.47 3.39 -5.08
N LEU A 226 -7.55 3.05 -5.99
CA LEU A 226 -7.10 3.88 -7.10
C LEU A 226 -6.87 2.97 -8.30
N GLY A 227 -7.28 3.42 -9.48
CA GLY A 227 -7.01 2.77 -10.74
C GLY A 227 -6.86 3.80 -11.85
N PHE A 228 -6.10 3.43 -12.86
CA PHE A 228 -5.88 4.23 -14.05
C PHE A 228 -6.14 3.36 -15.29
N ALA A 229 -6.64 3.98 -16.35
CA ALA A 229 -6.77 3.35 -17.65
C ALA A 229 -6.41 4.37 -18.74
N ILE A 230 -5.70 3.92 -19.76
CA ILE A 230 -5.50 4.68 -21.00
C ILE A 230 -6.54 4.18 -21.98
N GLU A 231 -7.33 5.12 -22.51
CA GLU A 231 -8.25 4.88 -23.60
C GLU A 231 -7.60 5.39 -24.89
N ASP A 232 -7.65 4.56 -25.92
CA ASP A 232 -7.03 4.78 -27.22
C ASP A 232 -8.10 4.86 -28.31
N TRP A 233 -8.09 5.97 -29.04
CA TRP A 233 -8.93 6.22 -30.19
C TRP A 233 -8.10 6.55 -31.43
N ASP A 234 -8.03 5.60 -32.37
CA ASP A 234 -7.50 5.84 -33.71
C ASP A 234 -8.56 6.48 -34.63
N GLU A 235 -8.14 7.36 -35.54
CA GLU A 235 -9.04 8.00 -36.53
C GLU A 235 -9.77 6.99 -37.44
N ASP A 236 -9.21 5.77 -37.61
CA ASP A 236 -9.74 4.71 -38.47
C ASP A 236 -10.74 3.76 -37.77
N LYS A 237 -11.02 3.92 -36.46
CA LYS A 237 -11.97 3.06 -35.73
C LYS A 237 -13.43 3.43 -36.03
N VAL A 238 -14.16 2.52 -36.70
CA VAL A 238 -15.62 2.61 -36.88
C VAL A 238 -16.32 2.25 -35.57
N GLU A 239 -17.33 3.04 -35.20
CA GLU A 239 -18.11 2.96 -33.96
C GLU A 239 -18.69 1.54 -33.72
N PRO A 240 -18.66 0.99 -32.49
CA PRO A 240 -19.43 -0.20 -32.14
C PRO A 240 -20.95 0.07 -32.07
#